data_AF-A0A4U6LVB1-F1
#
_entry.id   AF-A0A4U6LVB1-F1
#
_cell.length_a   1.000
_cell.length_b   1.000
_cell.length_c   1.000
_cell.angle_alpha   90.00
_cell.angle_beta   90.00
_cell.angle_gamma   90.00
#
_symmetry.space_group_name_H-M   'P 1'
#
loop_
_entity.id
_entity.type
_entity.pdbx_description
1 polymer ?
#
loop_
_entity_poly.entity_id
_entity_poly.type
_entity_poly.pdbx_seq_one_letter_code
_entity_poly.pdbx_strand_id
1 'polypeptide(L)'
;MSDELIHFSNMKSVITGFLWLILMVVSGCSRADNEGYTAGDIRAINHVKDIGINGFSVNGYYVPGLGGGYCCILLPEKWTPDLKAHIEWEVDPRTASQFPGYKDREKYNAWKETLEHSFQKYNAIINIPKYGAERCGLTVHFLPCNQVKVTTVCEGYGTPTYPIKEPRNMKEPAICPVK
;
A
#
# COMPACT_ATOMS: atom_id res chain seq x y z
N MET A 1 27.92 -69.50 -8.16
CA MET A 1 27.46 -68.82 -9.40
C MET A 1 26.20 -67.99 -9.18
N SER A 2 25.36 -68.30 -8.17
CA SER A 2 24.16 -67.52 -7.81
C SER A 2 24.47 -66.20 -7.09
N ASP A 3 25.45 -66.17 -6.19
CA ASP A 3 25.68 -65.01 -5.31
C ASP A 3 26.27 -63.79 -6.02
N GLU A 4 27.13 -63.99 -7.03
CA GLU A 4 27.68 -62.89 -7.83
C GLU A 4 26.63 -62.22 -8.72
N LEU A 5 25.66 -62.98 -9.23
CA LEU A 5 24.56 -62.44 -10.05
C LEU A 5 23.60 -61.59 -9.21
N ILE A 6 23.34 -61.98 -7.95
CA ILE A 6 22.51 -61.22 -7.01
C ILE A 6 23.22 -59.91 -6.61
N HIS A 7 24.53 -59.97 -6.35
CA HIS A 7 25.33 -58.79 -6.04
C HIS A 7 25.34 -57.78 -7.20
N PHE A 8 25.49 -58.26 -8.44
CA PHE A 8 25.49 -57.42 -9.64
C PHE A 8 24.12 -56.77 -9.91
N SER A 9 23.03 -57.50 -9.65
CA SER A 9 21.65 -56.98 -9.76
C SER A 9 21.36 -55.89 -8.73
N ASN A 10 21.74 -56.12 -7.46
CA ASN A 10 21.55 -55.14 -6.39
C ASN A 10 22.36 -53.86 -6.64
N MET A 11 23.61 -53.98 -7.13
CA MET A 11 24.46 -52.83 -7.44
C MET A 11 23.88 -51.99 -8.59
N LYS A 12 23.30 -52.62 -9.61
CA LYS A 12 22.59 -51.92 -10.69
C LYS A 12 21.34 -51.19 -10.19
N SER A 13 20.52 -51.82 -9.35
CA SER A 13 19.34 -51.18 -8.74
C SER A 13 19.71 -49.99 -7.86
N VAL A 14 20.81 -50.08 -7.09
CA VAL A 14 21.30 -48.97 -6.25
C VAL A 14 21.82 -47.82 -7.10
N ILE A 15 22.59 -48.09 -8.16
CA ILE A 15 23.09 -47.06 -9.08
C ILE A 15 21.93 -46.37 -9.83
N THR A 16 20.95 -47.15 -10.29
CA THR A 16 19.78 -46.61 -11.00
C THR A 16 18.93 -45.77 -10.04
N GLY A 17 18.74 -46.21 -8.81
CA GLY A 17 18.05 -45.43 -7.76
C GLY A 17 18.77 -44.13 -7.41
N PHE A 18 20.11 -44.15 -7.32
CA PHE A 18 20.91 -42.95 -7.08
C PHE A 18 20.84 -41.97 -8.26
N LEU A 19 20.85 -42.45 -9.51
CA LEU A 19 20.69 -41.59 -10.69
C LEU A 19 19.32 -40.90 -10.73
N TRP A 20 18.25 -41.62 -10.36
CA TRP A 20 16.90 -41.04 -10.25
C TRP A 20 16.80 -40.00 -9.12
N LEU A 21 17.47 -40.25 -7.98
CA LEU A 21 17.53 -39.29 -6.88
C LEU A 21 18.27 -38.01 -7.28
N ILE A 22 19.37 -38.13 -8.04
CA ILE A 22 20.15 -36.98 -8.52
C ILE A 22 19.33 -36.16 -9.54
N LEU A 23 18.58 -36.81 -10.46
CA LEU A 23 17.71 -36.09 -11.40
C LEU A 23 16.62 -35.25 -10.68
N MET A 24 16.05 -35.76 -9.59
CA MET A 24 15.05 -35.04 -8.78
C MET A 24 15.64 -33.80 -8.07
N VAL A 25 16.91 -33.84 -7.69
CA VAL A 25 17.58 -32.71 -7.01
C VAL A 25 17.94 -31.59 -7.98
N VAL A 26 18.16 -31.88 -9.27
CA VAL A 26 18.58 -30.87 -10.27
C VAL A 26 17.39 -30.06 -10.82
N SER A 27 16.14 -30.52 -10.67
CA SER A 27 14.93 -29.77 -11.07
C SER A 27 14.53 -28.63 -10.10
N GLY A 28 15.28 -28.39 -9.03
CA GLY A 28 14.90 -27.48 -7.93
C GLY A 28 15.31 -26.01 -8.05
N CYS A 29 15.91 -25.55 -9.16
CA CYS A 29 16.36 -24.16 -9.30
C CYS A 29 15.70 -23.44 -10.49
N SER A 30 14.37 -23.38 -10.51
CA SER A 30 13.66 -22.44 -11.38
C SER A 30 13.73 -21.04 -10.80
N ARG A 31 14.71 -20.26 -11.30
CA ARG A 31 14.68 -18.80 -11.50
C ARG A 31 13.77 -18.01 -10.53
N ALA A 32 14.35 -17.54 -9.43
CA ALA A 32 13.89 -16.31 -8.81
C ALA A 32 14.17 -15.17 -9.81
N ASP A 33 13.16 -14.78 -10.60
CA ASP A 33 13.19 -13.48 -11.25
C ASP A 33 13.18 -12.48 -10.08
N ASN A 34 14.32 -11.86 -9.78
CA ASN A 34 14.39 -10.78 -8.81
C ASN A 34 13.58 -9.62 -9.42
N GLU A 35 12.27 -9.62 -9.21
CA GLU A 35 11.44 -8.44 -9.41
C GLU A 35 11.90 -7.44 -8.35
N GLY A 36 12.87 -6.60 -8.70
CA GLY A 36 13.44 -5.62 -7.80
C GLY A 36 12.36 -4.67 -7.29
N TYR A 37 12.61 -4.06 -6.14
CA TYR A 37 11.74 -3.05 -5.56
C TYR A 37 12.55 -1.79 -5.30
N THR A 38 11.91 -0.64 -5.49
CA THR A 38 12.45 0.65 -5.08
C THR A 38 11.71 1.12 -3.84
N ALA A 39 12.48 1.48 -2.81
CA ALA A 39 11.95 2.15 -1.63
C ALA A 39 11.56 3.59 -1.98
N GLY A 40 10.38 4.02 -1.54
CA GLY A 40 9.94 5.40 -1.71
C GLY A 40 9.08 5.87 -0.54
N ASP A 41 9.01 7.19 -0.35
CA ASP A 41 8.19 7.77 0.72
C ASP A 41 6.70 7.75 0.36
N ILE A 42 5.87 7.66 1.40
CA ILE A 42 4.45 7.91 1.30
C ILE A 42 4.19 9.40 1.59
N ARG A 43 3.35 10.00 0.75
CA ARG A 43 2.86 11.38 0.92
C ARG A 43 1.36 11.40 0.73
N ALA A 44 0.72 12.45 1.22
CA ALA A 44 -0.69 12.70 0.96
C ALA A 44 -1.00 14.17 0.68
N ILE A 45 -2.05 14.40 -0.08
CA ILE A 45 -2.67 15.70 -0.31
C ILE A 45 -4.16 15.56 -0.09
N ASN A 46 -4.71 16.34 0.85
CA ASN A 46 -6.14 16.45 1.02
C ASN A 46 -6.68 17.60 0.16
N HIS A 47 -7.60 17.26 -0.75
CA HIS A 47 -8.28 18.23 -1.59
C HIS A 47 -9.58 18.73 -0.97
N VAL A 48 -10.10 18.09 0.08
CA VAL A 48 -11.43 18.37 0.62
C VAL A 48 -11.39 19.51 1.63
N LYS A 49 -12.29 20.47 1.48
CA LYS A 49 -12.44 21.63 2.36
C LYS A 49 -13.06 21.20 3.69
N ASP A 50 -12.57 21.77 4.78
CA ASP A 50 -13.14 21.64 6.13
C ASP A 50 -13.22 20.20 6.67
N ILE A 51 -12.53 19.25 6.04
CA ILE A 51 -12.42 17.85 6.47
C ILE A 51 -10.95 17.54 6.81
N GLY A 52 -10.72 16.86 7.94
CA GLY A 52 -9.41 16.39 8.37
C GLY A 52 -9.15 14.94 7.94
N ILE A 53 -7.89 14.61 7.63
CA ILE A 53 -7.43 13.23 7.55
C ILE A 53 -6.51 12.99 8.74
N ASN A 54 -6.95 12.14 9.67
CA ASN A 54 -6.22 11.84 10.90
C ASN A 54 -5.01 10.95 10.64
N GLY A 55 -5.08 10.11 9.61
CA GLY A 55 -4.01 9.25 9.16
C GLY A 55 -4.51 8.31 8.07
N PHE A 56 -3.57 7.62 7.43
CA PHE A 56 -3.87 6.70 6.34
C PHE A 56 -2.82 5.60 6.24
N SER A 57 -3.15 4.51 5.55
CA SER A 57 -2.23 3.42 5.24
C SER A 57 -2.18 3.17 3.74
N VAL A 58 -1.03 2.70 3.26
CA VAL A 58 -0.85 2.18 1.90
C VAL A 58 -0.31 0.77 2.03
N ASN A 59 -1.06 -0.25 1.61
CA ASN A 59 -0.65 -1.65 1.72
C ASN A 59 -0.18 -2.03 3.15
N GLY A 60 -0.83 -1.48 4.19
CA GLY A 60 -0.49 -1.70 5.60
C GLY A 60 0.57 -0.78 6.19
N TYR A 61 1.26 0.04 5.37
CA TYR A 61 2.21 1.04 5.86
C TYR A 61 1.47 2.30 6.33
N TYR A 62 1.39 2.52 7.63
CA TYR A 62 0.62 3.60 8.24
C TYR A 62 1.39 4.93 8.31
N VAL A 63 0.67 6.01 8.07
CA VAL A 63 1.09 7.40 8.11
C VAL A 63 0.17 8.19 9.05
N PRO A 64 0.68 8.77 10.15
CA PRO A 64 -0.12 9.65 11.00
C PRO A 64 -0.27 11.04 10.34
N GLY A 65 -1.52 11.50 10.25
CA GLY A 65 -1.91 12.77 9.65
C GLY A 65 -1.68 12.85 8.14
N LEU A 66 -1.45 14.07 7.67
CA LEU A 66 -1.11 14.39 6.27
C LEU A 66 0.36 14.78 6.08
N GLY A 67 1.20 14.60 7.12
CA GLY A 67 2.64 14.84 7.01
C GLY A 67 3.23 13.99 5.89
N GLY A 68 4.14 14.57 5.10
CA GLY A 68 4.83 13.86 4.04
C GLY A 68 6.20 13.35 4.49
N GLY A 69 6.73 12.32 3.80
CA GLY A 69 8.09 11.82 4.03
C GLY A 69 8.17 10.59 4.93
N TYR A 70 7.08 9.85 5.06
CA TYR A 70 7.10 8.58 5.80
C TYR A 70 7.64 7.48 4.90
N CYS A 71 8.84 7.01 5.22
CA CYS A 71 9.48 5.87 4.56
C CYS A 71 8.94 4.55 5.16
N CYS A 72 8.90 3.42 4.46
CA CYS A 72 9.27 3.17 3.07
C CYS A 72 8.24 2.21 2.47
N ILE A 73 7.54 2.60 1.41
CA ILE A 73 6.82 1.62 0.60
C ILE A 73 7.77 0.98 -0.40
N LEU A 74 7.44 -0.25 -0.76
CA LEU A 74 8.12 -1.00 -1.80
C LEU A 74 7.29 -0.90 -3.08
N LEU A 75 7.84 -0.23 -4.10
CA LEU A 75 7.26 -0.21 -5.43
C LEU A 75 8.04 -1.15 -6.34
N PRO A 76 7.39 -2.09 -7.06
CA PRO A 76 8.06 -2.96 -8.02
C PRO A 76 8.81 -2.15 -9.07
N GLU A 77 9.98 -2.61 -9.49
CA GLU A 77 10.76 -1.94 -10.54
C GLU A 77 10.05 -1.92 -11.88
N LYS A 78 9.30 -2.99 -12.17
CA LYS A 78 8.48 -3.16 -13.36
C LYS A 78 7.01 -3.00 -12.97
N TRP A 79 6.37 -1.96 -13.49
CA TRP A 79 4.93 -1.80 -13.35
C TRP A 79 4.18 -2.87 -14.15
N THR A 80 3.06 -3.35 -13.61
CA THR A 80 2.10 -4.24 -14.31
C THR A 80 0.69 -3.64 -14.25
N PRO A 81 -0.19 -3.93 -15.22
CA PRO A 81 -1.58 -3.43 -15.23
C PRO A 81 -2.40 -3.81 -13.99
N ASP A 82 -2.07 -4.92 -13.34
CA ASP A 82 -2.75 -5.40 -12.14
C ASP A 82 -2.17 -4.82 -10.83
N LEU A 83 -1.15 -3.96 -10.91
CA LEU A 83 -0.54 -3.33 -9.74
C LEU A 83 -1.52 -2.34 -9.08
N LYS A 84 -1.89 -2.66 -7.84
CA LYS A 84 -2.87 -1.91 -7.05
C LYS A 84 -2.30 -1.51 -5.69
N ALA A 85 -2.84 -0.43 -5.15
CA ALA A 85 -2.63 -0.02 -3.76
C ALA A 85 -3.94 -0.19 -2.98
N HIS A 86 -3.87 -0.85 -1.83
CA HIS A 86 -4.91 -0.84 -0.81
C HIS A 86 -4.68 0.37 0.10
N ILE A 87 -5.61 1.31 0.07
CA ILE A 87 -5.55 2.55 0.84
C ILE A 87 -6.62 2.49 1.91
N GLU A 88 -6.25 2.72 3.17
CA GLU A 88 -7.19 2.92 4.27
C GLU A 88 -6.96 4.29 4.87
N TRP A 89 -8.00 4.99 5.30
CA TRP A 89 -7.83 6.30 5.92
C TRP A 89 -8.94 6.60 6.92
N GLU A 90 -8.60 7.45 7.88
CA GLU A 90 -9.52 7.96 8.88
C GLU A 90 -9.77 9.45 8.67
N VAL A 91 -11.05 9.80 8.64
CA VAL A 91 -11.55 11.15 8.40
C VAL A 91 -12.08 11.73 9.70
N ASP A 92 -11.63 12.94 10.02
CA ASP A 92 -12.25 13.82 11.01
C ASP A 92 -13.21 14.78 10.28
N PRO A 93 -14.54 14.62 10.45
CA PRO A 93 -15.51 15.51 9.82
C PRO A 93 -15.56 16.90 10.48
N ARG A 94 -14.75 17.14 11.53
CA ARG A 94 -14.64 18.39 12.29
C ARG A 94 -15.97 18.86 12.88
N THR A 95 -16.80 17.91 13.31
CA THR A 95 -18.13 18.17 13.89
C THR A 95 -18.12 18.25 15.42
N ALA A 96 -17.00 17.94 16.05
CA ALA A 96 -16.89 17.95 17.51
C ALA A 96 -17.17 19.35 18.09
N SER A 97 -17.74 19.35 19.30
CA SER A 97 -17.95 20.57 20.08
C SER A 97 -16.61 21.23 20.42
N GLN A 98 -16.67 22.49 20.86
CA GLN A 98 -15.49 23.27 21.21
C GLN A 98 -14.60 22.54 22.22
N PHE A 99 -13.29 22.53 21.96
CA PHE A 99 -12.30 21.93 22.84
C PHE A 99 -12.40 22.51 24.28
N PRO A 100 -12.66 21.69 25.31
CA PRO A 100 -12.93 22.18 26.67
C PRO A 100 -11.67 22.60 27.44
N GLY A 101 -10.48 22.45 26.85
CA GLY A 101 -9.21 22.63 27.54
C GLY A 101 -8.80 21.40 28.37
N TYR A 102 -7.63 21.48 28.99
CA TYR A 102 -7.03 20.37 29.74
C TYR A 102 -7.26 20.43 31.26
N LYS A 103 -7.91 21.49 31.78
CA LYS A 103 -8.06 21.72 33.24
C LYS A 103 -9.02 20.72 33.90
N ASP A 104 -10.09 20.35 33.21
CA ASP A 104 -11.12 19.42 33.70
C ASP A 104 -10.98 18.11 32.93
N ARG A 105 -10.47 17.09 33.61
CA ARG A 105 -10.15 15.80 32.98
C ARG A 105 -11.40 15.03 32.57
N GLU A 106 -12.48 15.13 33.34
CA GLU A 106 -13.74 14.45 33.01
C GLU A 106 -14.35 15.05 31.75
N LYS A 107 -14.40 16.39 31.67
CA LYS A 107 -14.86 17.07 30.44
C LYS A 107 -13.96 16.80 29.25
N TYR A 108 -12.63 16.79 29.45
CA TYR A 108 -11.68 16.47 28.38
C TYR A 108 -11.89 15.04 27.85
N ASN A 109 -12.02 14.05 28.73
CA ASN A 109 -12.22 12.66 28.34
C ASN A 109 -13.54 12.46 27.61
N ALA A 110 -14.64 13.02 28.12
CA ALA A 110 -15.96 12.94 27.47
C ALA A 110 -15.97 13.60 26.08
N TRP A 111 -15.31 14.76 25.95
CA TRP A 111 -15.12 15.43 24.66
C TRP A 111 -14.27 14.58 23.71
N LYS A 112 -13.16 14.02 24.19
CA LYS A 112 -12.25 13.18 23.39
C LYS A 112 -12.96 11.92 22.89
N GLU A 113 -13.72 11.24 23.75
CA GLU A 113 -14.51 10.06 23.36
C GLU A 113 -15.54 10.42 22.29
N THR A 114 -16.25 11.53 22.47
CA THR A 114 -17.23 12.01 21.47
C THR A 114 -16.55 12.35 20.14
N LEU A 115 -15.39 12.99 20.18
CA LEU A 115 -14.59 13.31 19.00
C LEU A 115 -14.14 12.03 18.28
N GLU A 116 -13.52 11.09 18.99
CA GLU A 116 -13.00 9.85 18.41
C GLU A 116 -14.12 8.97 17.83
N HIS A 117 -15.30 8.95 18.47
CA HIS A 117 -16.49 8.27 17.93
C HIS A 117 -17.08 8.93 16.68
N SER A 118 -16.75 10.20 16.40
CA SER A 118 -17.20 10.89 15.19
C SER A 118 -16.37 10.56 13.96
N PHE A 119 -15.19 9.98 14.15
CA PHE A 119 -14.27 9.66 13.05
C PHE A 119 -14.83 8.59 12.14
N GLN A 120 -14.59 8.75 10.85
CA GLN A 120 -15.08 7.85 9.81
C GLN A 120 -13.91 7.13 9.17
N LYS A 121 -14.02 5.81 9.02
CA LYS A 121 -12.99 4.98 8.42
C LYS A 121 -13.40 4.53 7.03
N TYR A 122 -12.47 4.63 6.10
CA TYR A 122 -12.69 4.29 4.70
C TYR A 122 -11.54 3.43 4.19
N ASN A 123 -11.82 2.66 3.14
CA ASN A 123 -10.82 1.96 2.38
C ASN A 123 -11.17 1.96 0.89
N ALA A 124 -10.15 1.78 0.06
CA ALA A 124 -10.30 1.59 -1.37
C ALA A 124 -9.09 0.83 -1.94
N ILE A 125 -9.33 0.04 -2.98
CA ILE A 125 -8.28 -0.57 -3.80
C ILE A 125 -8.21 0.20 -5.11
N ILE A 126 -7.07 0.82 -5.39
CA ILE A 126 -6.89 1.70 -6.56
C ILE A 126 -5.75 1.19 -7.42
N ASN A 127 -5.94 1.24 -8.73
CA ASN A 127 -4.85 0.96 -9.68
C ASN A 127 -3.77 2.04 -9.53
N ILE A 128 -2.51 1.62 -9.44
CA ILE A 128 -1.37 2.54 -9.48
C ILE A 128 -1.15 2.91 -10.95
N PRO A 129 -1.15 4.20 -11.33
CA PRO A 129 -0.88 4.60 -12.71
C PRO A 129 0.48 4.06 -13.19
N LYS A 130 0.56 3.79 -14.50
CA LYS A 130 1.79 3.28 -15.12
C LYS A 130 2.98 4.21 -14.85
N TYR A 131 4.09 3.62 -14.43
CA TYR A 131 5.34 4.31 -14.20
C TYR A 131 6.52 3.59 -14.88
N GLY A 132 7.61 4.32 -15.09
CA GLY A 132 8.86 3.82 -15.67
C GLY A 132 9.99 3.73 -14.64
N ALA A 133 11.23 3.82 -15.13
CA ALA A 133 12.41 3.89 -14.27
C ALA A 133 12.44 5.17 -13.43
N GLU A 134 11.99 6.29 -14.01
CA GLU A 134 11.77 7.53 -13.28
C GLU A 134 10.46 7.43 -12.50
N ARG A 135 10.59 7.16 -11.20
CA ARG A 135 9.51 7.08 -10.23
C ARG A 135 10.06 7.47 -8.86
N CYS A 136 9.20 8.07 -8.05
CA CYS A 136 9.46 8.35 -6.65
C CYS A 136 8.55 7.48 -5.78
N GLY A 137 8.32 7.89 -4.53
CA GLY A 137 7.33 7.26 -3.68
C GLY A 137 5.88 7.51 -4.13
N LEU A 138 4.91 7.09 -3.33
CA LEU A 138 3.48 7.20 -3.66
C LEU A 138 2.87 8.41 -2.96
N THR A 139 2.23 9.28 -3.73
CA THR A 139 1.40 10.36 -3.19
C THR A 139 -0.08 9.99 -3.31
N VAL A 140 -0.79 9.99 -2.18
CA VAL A 140 -2.23 9.72 -2.09
C VAL A 140 -3.00 11.04 -2.10
N HIS A 141 -4.01 11.15 -2.96
CA HIS A 141 -4.86 12.32 -3.07
C HIS A 141 -6.26 11.97 -2.59
N PHE A 142 -6.67 12.56 -1.47
CA PHE A 142 -8.02 12.43 -0.93
C PHE A 142 -8.92 13.48 -1.56
N LEU A 143 -10.01 13.03 -2.17
CA LEU A 143 -10.93 13.83 -2.96
C LEU A 143 -12.34 13.76 -2.36
N PRO A 144 -13.25 14.68 -2.73
CA PRO A 144 -14.65 14.61 -2.32
C PRO A 144 -15.28 13.25 -2.61
N CYS A 145 -16.32 12.90 -1.87
CA CYS A 145 -17.04 11.64 -1.96
C CYS A 145 -16.18 10.41 -1.67
N ASN A 146 -15.21 10.55 -0.74
CA ASN A 146 -14.32 9.48 -0.32
C ASN A 146 -13.61 8.81 -1.51
N GLN A 147 -13.27 9.62 -2.51
CA GLN A 147 -12.50 9.18 -3.67
C GLN A 147 -11.01 9.36 -3.40
N VAL A 148 -10.22 8.45 -3.98
CA VAL A 148 -8.76 8.48 -3.84
C VAL A 148 -8.13 8.36 -5.22
N LYS A 149 -7.10 9.17 -5.46
CA LYS A 149 -6.17 9.01 -6.58
C LYS A 149 -4.76 8.85 -6.04
N VAL A 150 -3.89 8.21 -6.82
CA VAL A 150 -2.48 8.03 -6.45
C VAL A 150 -1.57 8.40 -7.61
N THR A 151 -0.35 8.80 -7.29
CA THR A 151 0.70 9.05 -8.29
C THR A 151 2.08 8.70 -7.73
N THR A 152 2.99 8.30 -8.62
CA THR A 152 4.39 7.97 -8.31
C THR A 152 5.38 8.94 -8.94
N VAL A 153 4.90 10.07 -9.48
CA VAL A 153 5.77 11.06 -10.12
C VAL A 153 6.64 11.77 -9.08
N CYS A 154 7.79 12.29 -9.52
CA CYS A 154 8.75 12.95 -8.64
C CYS A 154 8.47 14.44 -8.45
N GLU A 155 7.72 15.06 -9.37
CA GLU A 155 7.37 16.47 -9.29
C GLU A 155 6.41 16.78 -8.15
N GLY A 156 6.44 18.04 -7.68
CA GLY A 156 5.46 18.53 -6.70
C GLY A 156 4.09 18.78 -7.32
N TYR A 157 3.03 18.62 -6.52
CA TYR A 157 1.68 19.01 -6.92
C TYR A 157 1.62 20.50 -7.31
N GLY A 158 0.96 20.78 -8.44
CA GLY A 158 0.83 22.12 -9.01
C GLY A 158 1.77 22.41 -10.17
N THR A 159 2.76 21.54 -10.46
CA THR A 159 3.58 21.69 -11.66
C THR A 159 2.77 21.38 -12.94
N PRO A 160 3.20 21.91 -14.10
CA PRO A 160 2.50 21.67 -15.37
C PRO A 160 2.35 20.19 -15.72
N THR A 161 3.32 19.35 -15.40
CA THR A 161 3.33 17.91 -15.72
C THR A 161 2.65 17.03 -14.65
N TYR A 162 2.33 17.56 -13.47
CA TYR A 162 1.74 16.76 -12.39
C TYR A 162 0.39 16.14 -12.81
N PRO A 163 0.16 14.83 -12.65
CA PRO A 163 -0.98 14.15 -13.26
C PRO A 163 -2.34 14.46 -12.61
N ILE A 164 -2.36 14.88 -11.34
CA ILE A 164 -3.59 15.18 -10.59
C ILE A 164 -3.78 16.70 -10.56
N LYS A 165 -4.89 17.18 -11.16
CA LYS A 165 -5.13 18.61 -11.40
C LYS A 165 -6.23 19.20 -10.52
N GLU A 166 -6.95 18.36 -9.79
CA GLU A 166 -8.01 18.76 -8.89
C GLU A 166 -7.48 19.78 -7.88
N PRO A 167 -8.16 20.92 -7.69
CA PRO A 167 -7.69 21.96 -6.78
C PRO A 167 -7.78 21.50 -5.32
N ARG A 168 -7.13 22.22 -4.41
CA ARG A 168 -7.38 22.05 -2.98
C ARG A 168 -8.66 22.79 -2.58
N ASN A 169 -9.17 22.50 -1.38
CA ASN A 169 -10.36 23.14 -0.80
C ASN A 169 -11.65 22.92 -1.62
N MET A 170 -11.79 21.75 -2.26
CA MET A 170 -13.02 21.31 -2.90
C MET A 170 -14.11 21.04 -1.86
N LYS A 171 -15.32 21.52 -2.11
CA LYS A 171 -16.47 21.21 -1.26
C LYS A 171 -16.99 19.81 -1.56
N GLU A 172 -17.50 19.13 -0.54
CA GLU A 172 -18.31 17.93 -0.74
C GLU A 172 -19.59 18.31 -1.51
N PRO A 173 -19.94 17.60 -2.60
CA PRO A 173 -21.20 17.81 -3.29
C PRO A 173 -22.37 17.32 -2.41
N ALA A 174 -23.56 17.87 -2.65
CA ALA A 174 -24.76 17.45 -1.92
C ALA A 174 -25.12 15.97 -2.13
N ILE A 175 -24.74 15.42 -3.30
CA ILE A 175 -24.95 14.02 -3.65
C ILE A 175 -23.65 13.51 -4.26
N CYS A 176 -23.17 12.39 -3.72
CA CYS A 176 -22.02 11.72 -4.28
C CYS A 176 -22.42 10.83 -5.47
N PRO A 177 -21.60 10.79 -6.53
CA PRO A 177 -21.84 9.89 -7.64
C PRO A 177 -21.83 8.44 -7.15
N VAL A 178 -22.79 7.65 -7.64
CA VAL A 178 -22.82 6.21 -7.41
C VAL A 178 -21.65 5.59 -8.16
N LYS A 179 -20.84 4.78 -7.46
CA LYS A 179 -19.69 4.07 -8.03
C LYS A 179 -20.13 2.94 -8.96
#